data_AF-G2FE48-F1
#
_entry.id   AF-G2FE48-F1
#
_cell.length_a   1.000
_cell.length_b   1.000
_cell.length_c   1.000
_cell.angle_alpha   90.00
_cell.angle_beta   90.00
_cell.angle_gamma   90.00
#
_symmetry.space_group_name_H-M   'P 1'
#
loop_
_entity.id
_entity.type
_entity.pdbx_description
1 polymer ?
#
loop_
_entity_poly.entity_id
_entity_poly.type
_entity_poly.pdbx_seq_one_letter_code
_entity_poly.pdbx_strand_id
1 'polypeptide(L)'
;MTAGGGREIQWTSFNKPSRLAKGNHWVEFDYDADRACFRKETNKEQTLYIGKAYERVVDKSTGEVKHKYFVYADNQLVGIHVRKSDSVPVTPKPD
;
A
#
# COMPACT_ATOMS: atom_id res chain seq x y z
N MET A 1 -9.17 2.72 20.98
CA MET A 1 -9.29 1.25 21.02
C MET A 1 -8.07 0.65 20.36
N THR A 2 -7.33 -0.23 21.04
CA THR A 2 -6.11 -0.89 20.50
C THR A 2 -6.39 -2.30 19.98
N ALA A 3 -7.62 -2.79 20.09
CA ALA A 3 -8.04 -4.08 19.58
C ALA A 3 -9.52 -4.10 19.16
N GLY A 4 -9.89 -5.05 18.29
CA GLY A 4 -11.29 -5.26 17.87
C GLY A 4 -11.48 -6.47 16.94
N GLY A 5 -12.46 -7.33 17.22
CA GLY A 5 -12.75 -8.52 16.39
C GLY A 5 -11.57 -9.49 16.23
N GLY A 6 -10.73 -9.60 17.28
CA GLY A 6 -9.51 -10.40 17.28
C GLY A 6 -8.34 -9.77 16.51
N ARG A 7 -8.39 -8.46 16.23
CA ARG A 7 -7.29 -7.72 15.62
C ARG A 7 -6.61 -6.85 16.66
N GLU A 8 -5.30 -6.74 16.58
CA GLU A 8 -4.52 -5.69 17.23
C GLU A 8 -4.41 -4.49 16.28
N ILE A 9 -4.51 -3.28 16.83
CA ILE A 9 -4.46 -2.03 16.07
C ILE A 9 -3.46 -1.09 16.73
N GLN A 10 -2.43 -0.70 15.97
CA GLN A 10 -1.53 0.38 16.33
C GLN A 10 -1.98 1.66 15.62
N TRP A 11 -1.82 2.79 16.31
CA TRP A 11 -2.32 4.09 15.85
C TRP A 11 -1.19 5.11 15.80
N THR A 12 -1.27 5.99 14.83
CA THR A 12 -0.45 7.20 14.76
C THR A 12 -0.93 8.24 15.78
N SER A 13 -0.08 9.23 16.10
CA SER A 13 -0.44 10.36 16.97
C SER A 13 -1.60 11.22 16.44
N PHE A 14 -1.90 11.12 15.15
CA PHE A 14 -2.99 11.83 14.47
C PHE A 14 -4.20 10.91 14.19
N ASN A 15 -4.35 9.83 14.96
CA ASN A 15 -5.53 8.97 14.96
C ASN A 15 -5.83 8.28 13.60
N LYS A 16 -4.78 7.79 12.93
CA LYS A 16 -4.92 6.84 11.82
C LYS A 16 -4.23 5.51 12.16
N PRO A 17 -4.71 4.36 11.67
CA PRO A 17 -4.05 3.09 11.95
C PRO A 17 -2.65 3.05 11.30
N SER A 18 -1.59 2.83 12.07
CA SER A 18 -0.27 2.53 11.51
C SER A 18 -0.12 1.04 11.21
N ARG A 19 -0.82 0.17 11.94
CA ARG A 19 -0.77 -1.28 11.76
C ARG A 19 -2.07 -1.95 12.21
N LEU A 20 -2.51 -2.96 11.47
CA LEU A 20 -3.51 -3.93 11.92
C LEU A 20 -2.95 -5.33 11.78
N ALA A 21 -3.15 -6.19 12.78
CA ALA A 21 -2.69 -7.58 12.76
C ALA A 21 -3.74 -8.55 13.29
N LYS A 22 -3.82 -9.75 12.71
CA LYS A 22 -4.62 -10.89 13.16
C LYS A 22 -3.94 -12.20 12.74
N GLY A 23 -3.34 -12.90 13.71
CA GLY A 23 -2.51 -14.07 13.41
C GLY A 23 -1.36 -13.70 12.46
N ASN A 24 -1.19 -14.48 11.39
CA ASN A 24 -0.14 -14.24 10.39
C ASN A 24 -0.49 -13.18 9.34
N HIS A 25 -1.68 -12.57 9.43
CA HIS A 25 -2.11 -11.50 8.53
C HIS A 25 -1.88 -10.15 9.18
N TRP A 26 -1.22 -9.25 8.46
CA TRP A 26 -1.01 -7.89 8.89
C TRP A 26 -1.08 -6.92 7.72
N VAL A 27 -1.35 -5.67 8.04
CA VAL A 27 -1.22 -4.53 7.14
C VAL A 27 -0.59 -3.36 7.90
N GLU A 28 0.36 -2.70 7.27
CA GLU A 28 1.02 -1.48 7.77
C GLU A 28 0.74 -0.32 6.81
N PHE A 29 0.67 0.88 7.37
CA PHE A 29 0.40 2.11 6.64
C PHE A 29 1.40 3.18 7.04
N ASP A 30 1.93 3.88 6.04
CA ASP A 30 2.73 5.08 6.23
C ASP A 30 2.05 6.27 5.58
N TYR A 31 2.20 7.39 6.25
CA TYR A 31 1.53 8.63 5.93
C TYR A 31 2.56 9.72 5.66
N ASP A 32 2.24 10.60 4.72
CA ASP A 32 3.03 11.80 4.44
C ASP A 32 2.67 12.94 5.43
N ALA A 33 3.28 14.11 5.21
CA ALA A 33 3.05 15.29 6.03
C ALA A 33 1.58 15.76 6.05
N ASP A 34 0.85 15.52 4.96
CA ASP A 34 -0.59 15.82 4.82
C ASP A 34 -1.47 14.72 5.43
N ARG A 35 -0.86 13.70 6.05
CA ARG A 35 -1.50 12.53 6.64
C ARG A 35 -2.22 11.68 5.59
N ALA A 36 -1.87 11.79 4.32
CA ALA A 36 -2.34 10.91 3.26
C ALA A 36 -1.50 9.63 3.25
N CYS A 37 -2.15 8.48 3.03
CA CYS A 37 -1.45 7.19 2.99
C CYS A 37 -0.65 7.09 1.69
N PHE A 38 0.68 7.06 1.77
CA PHE A 38 1.55 6.92 0.59
C PHE A 38 2.12 5.51 0.44
N ARG A 39 2.17 4.71 1.53
CA ARG A 39 2.57 3.29 1.48
C ARG A 39 1.58 2.44 2.27
N LYS A 40 1.16 1.34 1.66
CA LYS A 40 0.46 0.23 2.32
C LYS A 40 1.25 -1.04 2.11
N GLU A 41 1.51 -1.76 3.18
CA GLU A 41 2.30 -2.98 3.12
C GLU A 41 1.54 -4.12 3.80
N THR A 42 1.61 -5.31 3.21
CA THR A 42 1.07 -6.54 3.78
C THR A 42 2.14 -7.63 3.76
N ASN A 43 1.80 -8.81 4.26
CA ASN A 43 2.65 -9.99 4.10
C ASN A 43 2.83 -10.43 2.63
N LYS A 44 2.00 -9.96 1.69
CA LYS A 44 2.02 -10.40 0.28
C LYS A 44 2.42 -9.30 -0.71
N GLU A 45 2.05 -8.07 -0.43
CA GLU A 45 2.17 -6.97 -1.38
C GLU A 45 2.64 -5.69 -0.70
N GLN A 46 3.34 -4.85 -1.46
CA GLN A 46 3.57 -3.45 -1.14
C GLN A 46 2.86 -2.58 -2.19
N THR A 47 2.05 -1.63 -1.76
CA THR A 47 1.44 -0.62 -2.62
C THR A 47 1.98 0.77 -2.26
N LEU A 48 2.50 1.48 -3.26
CA LEU A 48 2.78 2.92 -3.17
C LEU A 48 1.67 3.70 -3.85
N TYR A 49 1.27 4.80 -3.23
CA TYR A 49 0.27 5.74 -3.73
C TYR A 49 0.93 7.08 -4.05
N ILE A 50 0.59 7.67 -5.19
CA ILE A 50 0.92 9.05 -5.51
C ILE A 50 -0.39 9.79 -5.78
N GLY A 51 -0.88 10.45 -4.73
CA GLY A 51 -2.18 11.11 -4.71
C GLY A 51 -3.29 10.16 -5.21
N LYS A 52 -4.19 10.70 -6.03
CA LYS A 52 -5.29 9.93 -6.64
C LYS A 52 -4.95 9.35 -8.02
N ALA A 53 -3.77 9.67 -8.55
CA ALA A 53 -3.43 9.47 -9.96
C ALA A 53 -2.71 8.13 -10.23
N TYR A 54 -2.04 7.57 -9.21
CA TYR A 54 -1.15 6.44 -9.45
C TYR A 54 -1.03 5.49 -8.25
N GLU A 55 -0.96 4.20 -8.58
CA GLU A 55 -0.54 3.13 -7.66
C GLU A 55 0.58 2.28 -8.27
N ARG A 56 1.58 1.92 -7.44
CA ARG A 56 2.54 0.84 -7.74
C ARG A 56 2.34 -0.31 -6.77
N VAL A 57 1.89 -1.45 -7.27
CA VAL A 57 1.75 -2.69 -6.48
C VAL A 57 2.91 -3.61 -6.81
N VAL A 58 3.64 -4.05 -5.81
CA VAL A 58 4.72 -5.05 -5.91
C VAL A 58 4.25 -6.30 -5.18
N ASP A 59 4.18 -7.43 -5.88
CA ASP A 59 4.00 -8.74 -5.27
C ASP A 59 5.33 -9.20 -4.67
N LYS A 60 5.35 -9.46 -3.36
CA LYS A 60 6.58 -9.83 -2.64
C LYS A 60 7.03 -11.26 -2.90
N SER A 61 6.12 -12.12 -3.36
CA SER A 61 6.41 -13.53 -3.66
C SER A 61 6.98 -13.71 -5.06
N THR A 62 6.48 -12.94 -6.04
CA THR A 62 6.89 -13.07 -7.44
C THR A 62 7.80 -11.94 -7.93
N GLY A 63 7.80 -10.80 -7.24
CA GLY A 63 8.44 -9.58 -7.73
C GLY A 63 7.67 -8.89 -8.86
N GLU A 64 6.47 -9.37 -9.24
CA GLU A 64 5.65 -8.72 -10.27
C GLU A 64 5.34 -7.29 -9.84
N VAL A 65 5.57 -6.34 -10.74
CA VAL A 65 5.22 -4.94 -10.53
C VAL A 65 4.05 -4.54 -11.42
N LYS A 66 2.98 -4.08 -10.79
CA LYS A 66 1.78 -3.55 -11.44
C LYS A 66 1.67 -2.06 -11.20
N HIS A 67 1.62 -1.32 -12.29
CA HIS A 67 1.39 0.12 -12.32
C HIS A 67 -0.07 0.37 -12.68
N LYS A 68 -0.78 1.16 -11.88
CA LYS A 68 -2.14 1.63 -12.19
C LYS A 68 -2.12 3.14 -12.33
N TYR A 69 -2.64 3.65 -13.43
CA TYR A 69 -2.79 5.06 -13.70
C TYR A 69 -4.28 5.38 -13.76
N PHE A 70 -4.73 6.26 -12.87
CA PHE A 70 -6.11 6.68 -12.76
C PHE A 70 -6.29 7.97 -13.55
N VAL A 71 -7.16 7.92 -14.56
CA VAL A 71 -7.41 9.03 -15.50
C VAL A 71 -8.69 9.72 -15.09
N TYR A 72 -8.63 11.04 -14.90
CA TYR A 72 -9.76 11.85 -14.48
C TYR A 72 -10.13 12.87 -15.56
N ALA A 73 -11.43 13.11 -15.73
CA ALA A 73 -11.97 14.24 -16.48
C ALA A 73 -13.04 14.91 -15.61
N ASP A 74 -12.99 16.24 -15.49
CA ASP A 74 -13.88 17.01 -14.61
C ASP A 74 -13.98 16.44 -13.18
N ASN A 75 -12.81 16.10 -12.61
CA ASN A 75 -12.66 15.46 -11.29
C ASN A 75 -13.36 14.10 -11.11
N GLN A 76 -13.92 13.52 -12.18
CA GLN A 76 -14.51 12.19 -12.19
C GLN A 76 -13.51 11.17 -12.74
N LEU A 77 -13.42 10.00 -12.10
CA LEU A 77 -12.60 8.90 -12.60
C LEU A 77 -13.25 8.34 -13.87
N VAL A 78 -12.55 8.44 -14.99
CA VAL A 78 -13.06 7.99 -16.31
C VAL A 78 -12.32 6.77 -16.85
N GLY A 79 -11.18 6.40 -16.26
CA GLY A 79 -10.47 5.20 -16.68
C GLY A 79 -9.32 4.82 -15.76
N ILE A 80 -8.91 3.56 -15.85
CA ILE A 80 -7.71 3.05 -15.21
C ILE A 80 -6.87 2.33 -16.26
N HIS A 81 -5.67 2.84 -16.53
CA HIS A 81 -4.69 2.14 -17.34
C HIS A 81 -3.81 1.28 -16.43
N VAL A 82 -3.71 -0.02 -16.71
CA VAL A 82 -2.92 -0.96 -15.92
C VAL A 82 -1.80 -1.53 -16.77
N ARG A 83 -0.56 -1.37 -16.31
CA ARG A 83 0.64 -1.98 -16.90
C ARG A 83 1.25 -2.97 -15.93
N LYS A 84 1.55 -4.17 -16.41
CA LYS A 84 2.43 -5.10 -15.72
C LYS A 84 3.84 -4.97 -16.29
N SER A 85 4.82 -5.02 -15.41
CA SER A 85 6.23 -5.14 -15.79
C SER A 85 6.76 -6.45 -15.21
N ASP A 86 7.58 -7.15 -15.99
CA ASP A 86 8.35 -8.27 -15.47
C ASP A 86 9.37 -7.77 -14.44
N SER A 87 9.71 -8.66 -13.52
CA SER A 87 10.35 -8.46 -12.22
C SER A 87 11.45 -7.38 -12.16
N VAL A 88 11.38 -6.55 -11.11
CA VAL A 88 12.56 -5.79 -10.66
C VAL A 88 13.43 -6.74 -9.84
N PRO A 89 14.76 -6.80 -10.04
CA PRO A 89 15.63 -7.65 -9.22
C PRO A 89 15.45 -7.28 -7.74
N VAL A 90 15.06 -8.26 -6.92
CA VAL A 90 15.08 -8.11 -5.45
C VAL A 90 16.55 -8.09 -5.04
N THR A 91 17.07 -6.94 -4.65
CA THR A 91 18.37 -6.86 -3.98
C THR A 91 18.23 -7.53 -2.61
N PRO A 92 19.00 -8.60 -2.30
CA PRO A 92 19.02 -9.17 -0.96
C PRO A 92 19.54 -8.13 0.03
N LYS A 93 18.92 -8.04 1.20
CA LYS A 93 19.48 -7.30 2.34
C LYS A 93 20.77 -8.02 2.78
N PRO A 94 21.92 -7.34 2.92
CA PRO A 94 23.11 -7.99 3.46
C PRO A 94 22.88 -8.37 4.93
N ASP A 95 23.33 -9.58 5.29
CA ASP A 95 23.34 -10.14 6.64
C ASP A 95 24.20 -9.31 7.62
#